data_AF-A0A430RKI3-F1
#
_entry.id   AF-A0A430RKI3-F1
#
_cell.length_a   1.000
_cell.length_b   1.000
_cell.length_c   1.000
_cell.angle_alpha   90.00
_cell.angle_beta   90.00
_cell.angle_gamma   90.00
#
_symmetry.space_group_name_H-M   'P 1'
#
loop_
_entity.id
_entity.type
_entity.pdbx_description
1 polymer ?
#
loop_
_entity_poly.entity_id
_entity_poly.type
_entity_poly.pdbx_seq_one_letter_code
_entity_poly.pdbx_strand_id
1 'polypeptide(L)'
;EFYFRGVLHEFVEAPADARGRETASGFAIQIGGGGARSQDPEKYRKDAALLEGALQNETDAFLRSRYTFYLAQSYRDCNEPEKALPHYLARAEMGFWQEEVFISLYSAARLKEALDHPEHEVIAAYQRAADSQLARAEALHGASRYCRSKGRNK
;
A
#
# COMPACT_ATOMS: atom_id res chain seq x y z
N GLU A 1 -9.94 23.95 -11.14
CA GLU A 1 -8.47 24.10 -11.14
C GLU A 1 -7.83 22.75 -10.78
N PHE A 2 -6.58 22.51 -11.16
CA PHE A 2 -5.81 21.37 -10.65
C PHE A 2 -5.22 21.72 -9.30
N TYR A 3 -5.26 20.80 -8.34
CA TYR A 3 -4.65 21.02 -7.02
C TYR A 3 -4.13 19.72 -6.42
N PHE A 4 -3.14 19.82 -5.54
CA PHE A 4 -2.63 18.68 -4.79
C PHE A 4 -3.57 18.36 -3.62
N ARG A 5 -3.90 17.09 -3.46
CA ARG A 5 -4.83 16.60 -2.43
C ARG A 5 -4.19 15.50 -1.60
N GLY A 6 -4.29 15.62 -0.28
CA GLY A 6 -3.75 14.70 0.72
C GLY A 6 -2.86 15.41 1.75
N VAL A 7 -2.71 14.84 2.95
CA VAL A 7 -1.75 15.36 3.95
C VAL A 7 -0.32 14.85 3.74
N LEU A 8 -0.21 13.71 3.06
CA LEU A 8 1.03 13.03 2.68
C LEU A 8 0.73 12.14 1.47
N HIS A 9 1.73 11.91 0.63
CA HIS A 9 1.55 11.20 -0.65
C HIS A 9 0.42 11.83 -1.49
N GLU A 10 0.51 13.15 -1.61
CA GLU A 10 -0.42 13.96 -2.38
C GLU A 10 -0.55 13.46 -3.82
N PHE A 11 -1.75 13.63 -4.38
CA PHE A 11 -2.01 13.39 -5.79
C PHE A 11 -2.66 14.62 -6.40
N VAL A 12 -2.52 14.80 -7.71
CA VAL A 12 -3.16 15.88 -8.44
C VAL A 12 -4.63 15.52 -8.64
N GLU A 13 -5.52 16.31 -8.05
CA GLU A 13 -6.95 16.29 -8.33
C GLU A 13 -7.23 17.20 -9.54
N ALA A 14 -7.98 16.67 -10.50
CA ALA A 14 -8.38 17.42 -11.68
C ALA A 14 -9.74 18.10 -11.47
N PRO A 15 -10.07 19.16 -12.24
CA PRO A 15 -11.42 19.70 -12.29
C PRO A 15 -12.46 18.60 -12.58
N ALA A 16 -13.64 18.67 -11.94
CA ALA A 16 -14.67 17.64 -12.06
C ALA A 16 -15.20 17.44 -13.49
N ASP A 17 -15.08 18.47 -14.33
CA ASP A 17 -15.44 18.51 -15.75
C ASP A 17 -14.28 18.12 -16.68
N ALA A 18 -13.07 17.90 -16.16
CA ALA A 18 -11.94 17.45 -16.96
C ALA A 18 -12.21 16.06 -17.54
N ARG A 19 -12.21 15.96 -18.87
CA ARG A 19 -12.40 14.71 -19.62
C ARG A 19 -11.38 14.63 -20.75
N GLY A 20 -10.83 13.45 -20.97
CA GLY A 20 -9.93 13.19 -22.09
C GLY A 20 -8.78 12.26 -21.72
N ARG A 21 -8.17 11.68 -22.74
CA ARG A 21 -6.92 10.92 -22.66
C ARG A 21 -6.15 11.20 -23.93
N GLU A 22 -4.88 11.54 -23.80
CA GLU A 22 -3.98 11.73 -24.93
C GLU A 22 -2.58 11.20 -24.57
N THR A 23 -1.75 10.95 -25.57
CA THR A 23 -0.33 10.63 -25.38
C THR A 23 0.42 11.92 -25.06
N ALA A 24 0.96 12.02 -23.85
CA ALA A 24 1.81 13.14 -23.46
C ALA A 24 3.20 13.01 -24.12
N SER A 25 3.41 13.69 -25.25
CA SER A 25 4.71 13.78 -25.93
C SER A 25 5.47 15.04 -25.53
N GLY A 26 6.81 14.96 -25.44
CA GLY A 26 7.67 16.12 -25.15
C GLY A 26 7.83 16.44 -23.66
N PHE A 27 7.28 15.61 -22.77
CA PHE A 27 7.47 15.72 -21.32
C PHE A 27 8.60 14.79 -20.85
N ALA A 28 9.32 15.22 -19.82
CA ALA A 28 10.26 14.40 -19.08
C ALA A 28 9.89 14.42 -17.59
N ILE A 29 10.11 13.30 -16.90
CA ILE A 29 9.94 13.23 -15.45
C ILE A 29 11.19 13.83 -14.80
N GLN A 30 11.03 14.91 -14.05
CA GLN A 30 12.07 15.44 -13.19
C GLN A 30 11.76 15.09 -11.74
N ILE A 31 12.66 14.36 -11.09
CA ILE A 31 12.50 13.94 -9.69
C ILE A 31 13.24 14.93 -8.79
N GLY A 32 12.48 15.71 -8.01
CA GLY A 32 12.99 16.54 -6.92
C GLY A 32 13.22 15.72 -5.64
N GLY A 33 14.12 14.73 -5.69
CA GLY A 33 14.47 13.94 -4.51
C GLY A 33 15.35 14.73 -3.52
N GLY A 34 15.43 14.27 -2.27
CA GLY A 34 16.46 14.73 -1.33
C GLY A 34 16.13 15.93 -0.44
N GLY A 35 14.88 16.41 -0.41
CA GLY A 35 14.44 17.44 0.54
C GLY A 35 14.54 17.01 2.01
N ALA A 36 14.33 17.94 2.95
CA ALA A 36 14.54 17.74 4.39
C ALA A 36 13.91 16.45 4.96
N ARG A 37 12.67 16.12 4.59
CA ARG A 37 12.01 14.87 4.98
C ARG A 37 12.79 13.62 4.54
N SER A 38 13.40 13.63 3.36
CA SER A 38 14.12 12.46 2.84
C SER A 38 15.39 12.15 3.64
N GLN A 39 15.99 13.19 4.25
CA GLN A 39 17.20 13.10 5.07
C GLN A 39 16.91 12.73 6.53
N ASP A 40 15.63 12.75 6.93
CA ASP A 40 15.23 12.42 8.29
C ASP A 40 15.20 10.88 8.48
N PRO A 41 16.02 10.32 9.37
CA PRO A 41 16.02 8.88 9.63
C PRO A 41 14.68 8.38 10.19
N GLU A 42 13.92 9.26 10.88
CA GLU A 42 12.63 8.93 11.48
C GLU A 42 11.45 9.27 10.56
N LYS A 43 11.69 9.59 9.28
CA LYS A 43 10.65 10.07 8.35
C LYS A 43 9.41 9.17 8.34
N TYR A 44 9.59 7.85 8.25
CA TYR A 44 8.45 6.92 8.18
C TYR A 44 7.69 6.83 9.50
N ARG A 45 8.37 7.00 10.64
CA ARG A 45 7.71 7.07 11.96
C ARG A 45 6.89 8.37 12.09
N LYS A 46 7.42 9.49 11.62
CA LYS A 46 6.71 10.78 11.57
C LYS A 46 5.55 10.75 10.58
N ASP A 47 5.71 10.09 9.44
CA ASP A 47 4.65 9.89 8.45
C ASP A 47 3.49 9.07 9.05
N ALA A 48 3.80 8.00 9.78
CA ALA A 48 2.79 7.20 10.46
C ALA A 48 2.00 8.06 11.47
N ALA A 49 2.68 8.82 12.32
CA ALA A 49 2.04 9.70 13.29
C ALA A 49 1.16 10.78 12.64
N LEU A 50 1.62 11.36 11.52
CA LEU A 50 0.85 12.33 10.74
C LEU A 50 -0.44 11.71 10.17
N LEU A 51 -0.34 10.51 9.59
CA LEU A 51 -1.47 9.80 9.00
C LEU A 51 -2.46 9.30 10.05
N GLU A 52 -1.99 8.83 11.21
CA GLU A 52 -2.85 8.52 12.36
C GLU A 52 -3.68 9.74 12.76
N GLY A 53 -3.03 10.91 12.92
CA GLY A 53 -3.71 12.16 13.27
C GLY A 53 -4.73 12.59 12.22
N ALA A 54 -4.40 12.46 10.93
CA ALA A 54 -5.32 12.77 9.84
C ALA A 54 -6.56 11.86 9.83
N LEU A 55 -6.38 10.55 10.07
CA LEU A 55 -7.47 9.58 10.07
C LEU A 55 -8.51 9.78 11.19
N GLN A 56 -8.16 10.49 12.27
CA GLN A 56 -9.08 10.79 13.37
C GLN A 56 -10.23 11.71 12.93
N ASN A 57 -9.98 12.63 12.00
CA ASN A 57 -10.94 13.66 11.59
C ASN A 57 -11.33 13.56 10.11
N GLU A 58 -10.64 12.75 9.31
CA GLU A 58 -10.95 12.57 7.89
C GLU A 58 -12.28 11.82 7.71
N THR A 59 -13.17 12.42 6.92
CA THR A 59 -14.52 11.89 6.65
C THR A 59 -14.68 11.42 5.20
N ASP A 60 -13.84 11.89 4.28
CA ASP A 60 -13.87 11.44 2.90
C ASP A 60 -13.37 9.98 2.80
N ALA A 61 -14.26 9.09 2.38
CA ALA A 61 -13.97 7.65 2.34
C ALA A 61 -12.79 7.30 1.41
N PHE A 62 -12.61 8.03 0.32
CA PHE A 62 -11.49 7.81 -0.60
C PHE A 62 -10.17 8.22 0.07
N LEU A 63 -10.11 9.39 0.70
CA LEU A 63 -8.92 9.83 1.46
C LEU A 63 -8.62 8.91 2.64
N ARG A 64 -9.63 8.44 3.38
CA ARG A 64 -9.44 7.44 4.44
C ARG A 64 -8.79 6.16 3.89
N SER A 65 -9.18 5.72 2.71
CA SER A 65 -8.56 4.56 2.05
C SER A 65 -7.09 4.85 1.69
N ARG A 66 -6.78 6.00 1.10
CA ARG A 66 -5.41 6.40 0.76
C ARG A 66 -4.53 6.53 2.01
N TYR A 67 -5.02 7.18 3.06
CA TYR A 67 -4.29 7.35 4.31
C TYR A 67 -4.06 6.02 5.04
N THR A 68 -5.04 5.12 5.04
CA THR A 68 -4.88 3.77 5.64
C THR A 68 -3.83 2.96 4.88
N PHE A 69 -3.79 3.05 3.55
CA PHE A 69 -2.77 2.41 2.73
C PHE A 69 -1.37 2.93 3.05
N TYR A 70 -1.18 4.25 3.07
CA TYR A 70 0.13 4.83 3.37
C TYR A 70 0.52 4.66 4.84
N LEU A 71 -0.41 4.61 5.78
CA LEU A 71 -0.12 4.32 7.19
C LEU A 71 0.48 2.91 7.34
N ALA A 72 -0.11 1.93 6.66
CA ALA A 72 0.43 0.58 6.62
C ALA A 72 1.84 0.51 5.99
N GLN A 73 2.09 1.30 4.94
CA GLN A 73 3.44 1.42 4.35
C GLN A 73 4.42 2.08 5.30
N SER A 74 4.04 3.18 5.94
CA SER A 74 4.88 3.90 6.90
C SER A 74 5.29 3.01 8.07
N TYR A 75 4.35 2.23 8.64
CA TYR A 75 4.70 1.26 9.69
C TYR A 75 5.62 0.16 9.20
N ARG A 76 5.39 -0.40 8.01
CA ARG A 76 6.29 -1.39 7.42
C ARG A 76 7.69 -0.82 7.25
N ASP A 77 7.79 0.40 6.73
CA ASP A 77 9.06 1.04 6.36
C ASP A 77 9.82 1.60 7.57
N CYS A 78 9.15 1.81 8.71
CA CYS A 78 9.79 2.06 10.00
C CYS A 78 9.99 0.80 10.88
N ASN A 79 9.86 -0.39 10.28
CA ASN A 79 10.10 -1.69 10.93
C ASN A 79 9.16 -1.99 12.11
N GLU A 80 7.87 -1.65 11.96
CA GLU A 80 6.77 -1.95 12.89
C GLU A 80 5.72 -2.88 12.23
N PRO A 81 6.10 -4.12 11.87
CA PRO A 81 5.27 -5.02 11.06
C PRO A 81 3.94 -5.41 11.73
N GLU A 82 3.91 -5.52 13.07
CA GLU A 82 2.71 -5.84 13.84
C GLU A 82 1.65 -4.73 13.75
N LYS A 83 2.10 -3.47 13.64
CA LYS A 83 1.20 -2.32 13.39
C LYS A 83 0.78 -2.26 11.94
N ALA A 84 1.68 -2.55 11.00
CA ALA A 84 1.39 -2.48 9.56
C ALA A 84 0.31 -3.48 9.13
N LEU A 85 0.37 -4.72 9.63
CA LEU A 85 -0.51 -5.82 9.23
C LEU A 85 -2.02 -5.49 9.33
N PRO A 86 -2.57 -5.06 10.49
CA PRO A 86 -3.99 -4.74 10.60
C PRO A 86 -4.42 -3.61 9.66
N HIS A 87 -3.56 -2.61 9.41
CA HIS A 87 -3.88 -1.53 8.48
C HIS A 87 -3.93 -1.99 7.02
N TYR A 88 -3.03 -2.89 6.59
CA TYR A 88 -3.14 -3.49 5.26
C TYR A 88 -4.42 -4.32 5.11
N LEU A 89 -4.76 -5.12 6.11
CA LEU A 89 -6.00 -5.91 6.08
C LEU A 89 -7.23 -4.99 6.02
N ALA A 90 -7.28 -3.94 6.85
CA ALA A 90 -8.36 -2.96 6.82
C ALA A 90 -8.45 -2.23 5.48
N ARG A 91 -7.31 -1.82 4.90
CA ARG A 91 -7.28 -1.15 3.59
C ARG A 91 -7.90 -2.02 2.50
N ALA A 92 -7.65 -3.33 2.52
CA ALA A 92 -8.18 -4.24 1.52
C ALA A 92 -9.72 -4.31 1.51
N GLU A 93 -10.38 -4.01 2.63
CA GLU A 93 -11.85 -4.00 2.73
C GLU A 93 -12.49 -2.67 2.30
N MET A 94 -11.70 -1.61 2.09
CA MET A 94 -12.22 -0.26 1.81
C MET A 94 -12.59 -0.03 0.32
N GLY A 95 -12.30 -0.98 -0.57
CA GLY A 95 -12.57 -0.83 -2.02
C GLY A 95 -11.68 0.22 -2.71
N PHE A 96 -12.29 1.02 -3.59
CA PHE A 96 -11.62 2.02 -4.45
C PHE A 96 -10.61 1.39 -5.43
N TRP A 97 -9.38 1.88 -5.45
CA TRP A 97 -8.39 1.47 -6.46
C TRP A 97 -7.94 0.03 -6.23
N GLN A 98 -8.25 -0.85 -7.18
CA GLN A 98 -8.00 -2.29 -7.06
C GLN A 98 -6.52 -2.64 -6.88
N GLU A 99 -5.61 -1.84 -7.45
CA GLU A 99 -4.17 -2.08 -7.30
C GLU A 99 -3.70 -1.87 -5.86
N GLU A 100 -4.27 -0.90 -5.13
CA GLU A 100 -3.97 -0.72 -3.71
C GLU A 100 -4.56 -1.84 -2.85
N VAL A 101 -5.75 -2.36 -3.20
CA VAL A 101 -6.35 -3.53 -2.54
C VAL A 101 -5.43 -4.74 -2.70
N PHE A 102 -4.98 -5.05 -3.92
CA PHE A 102 -4.05 -6.13 -4.18
C PHE A 102 -2.73 -5.96 -3.42
N ILE A 103 -2.09 -4.78 -3.52
CA ILE A 103 -0.81 -4.52 -2.85
C ILE A 103 -0.96 -4.64 -1.34
N SER A 104 -2.10 -4.24 -0.77
CA SER A 104 -2.37 -4.38 0.66
C SER A 104 -2.45 -5.84 1.07
N LEU A 105 -3.20 -6.67 0.34
CA LEU A 105 -3.31 -8.11 0.61
C LEU A 105 -1.96 -8.83 0.44
N TYR A 106 -1.23 -8.51 -0.63
CA TYR A 106 0.08 -9.09 -0.87
C TYR A 106 1.09 -8.68 0.21
N SER A 107 1.06 -7.42 0.66
CA SER A 107 1.91 -6.94 1.76
C SER A 107 1.52 -7.63 3.08
N ALA A 108 0.23 -7.79 3.37
CA ALA A 108 -0.24 -8.53 4.54
C ALA A 108 0.24 -9.99 4.54
N ALA A 109 0.22 -10.68 3.39
CA ALA A 109 0.73 -12.04 3.27
C ALA A 109 2.23 -12.12 3.58
N ARG A 110 3.04 -11.18 3.04
CA ARG A 110 4.47 -11.09 3.33
C ARG A 110 4.76 -10.77 4.79
N LEU A 111 3.95 -9.92 5.43
CA LEU A 111 4.09 -9.61 6.85
C LEU A 111 3.74 -10.81 7.72
N LYS A 112 2.66 -11.54 7.42
CA LYS A 112 2.34 -12.79 8.12
C LYS A 112 3.47 -13.81 8.05
N GLU A 113 4.11 -13.94 6.89
CA GLU A 113 5.31 -14.77 6.74
C GLU A 113 6.47 -14.28 7.60
N ALA A 114 6.77 -12.98 7.59
CA ALA A 114 7.87 -12.39 8.37
C ALA A 114 7.65 -12.48 9.88
N LEU A 115 6.38 -12.46 10.32
CA LEU A 115 5.95 -12.60 11.71
C LEU A 115 5.77 -14.08 12.13
N ASP A 116 6.15 -15.04 11.28
CA ASP A 116 6.04 -16.49 11.49
C ASP A 116 4.62 -16.94 11.92
N HIS A 117 3.59 -16.36 11.29
CA HIS A 117 2.23 -16.85 11.44
C HIS A 117 2.10 -18.31 10.97
N PRO A 118 1.08 -19.05 11.44
CA PRO A 118 0.82 -20.41 11.00
C PRO A 118 0.79 -20.53 9.47
N GLU A 119 1.40 -21.60 8.94
CA GLU A 119 1.60 -21.78 7.49
C GLU A 119 0.31 -21.64 6.68
N HIS A 120 -0.78 -22.20 7.19
CA HIS A 120 -2.09 -22.14 6.53
C HIS A 120 -2.61 -20.70 6.42
N GLU A 121 -2.33 -19.83 7.40
CA GLU A 121 -2.71 -18.41 7.33
C GLU A 121 -1.89 -17.64 6.30
N VAL A 122 -0.59 -17.95 6.19
CA VAL A 122 0.30 -17.31 5.22
C VAL A 122 -0.13 -17.68 3.80
N ILE A 123 -0.36 -18.97 3.55
CA ILE A 123 -0.83 -19.47 2.24
C ILE A 123 -2.21 -18.88 1.92
N ALA A 124 -3.14 -18.87 2.87
CA ALA A 124 -4.47 -18.28 2.67
C ALA A 124 -4.40 -16.78 2.34
N ALA A 125 -3.48 -16.03 2.96
CA ALA A 125 -3.29 -14.62 2.67
C ALA A 125 -2.75 -14.38 1.25
N TYR A 126 -1.78 -15.19 0.79
CA TYR A 126 -1.33 -15.12 -0.61
C TYR A 126 -2.42 -15.52 -1.60
N GLN A 127 -3.20 -16.56 -1.30
CA GLN A 127 -4.33 -16.97 -2.13
C GLN A 127 -5.35 -15.84 -2.25
N ARG A 128 -5.73 -15.22 -1.12
CA ARG A 128 -6.63 -14.07 -1.09
C ARG A 128 -6.10 -12.90 -1.93
N ALA A 129 -4.80 -12.62 -1.89
CA ALA A 129 -4.19 -11.60 -2.74
C ALA A 129 -4.30 -11.97 -4.23
N ALA A 130 -4.01 -13.21 -4.60
CA ALA A 130 -4.12 -13.69 -5.98
C ALA A 130 -5.56 -13.61 -6.51
N ASP A 131 -6.54 -14.03 -5.70
CA ASP A 131 -7.96 -14.00 -6.07
C ASP A 131 -8.47 -12.57 -6.27
N SER A 132 -7.86 -11.58 -5.61
CA SER A 132 -8.24 -10.17 -5.76
C SER A 132 -7.82 -9.56 -7.10
N GLN A 133 -6.81 -10.09 -7.77
CA GLN A 133 -6.35 -9.60 -9.07
C GLN A 133 -5.64 -10.72 -9.84
N LEU A 134 -6.42 -11.49 -10.62
CA LEU A 134 -5.95 -12.68 -11.34
C LEU A 134 -4.85 -12.38 -12.37
N ALA A 135 -4.77 -11.15 -12.88
CA ALA A 135 -3.74 -10.74 -13.83
C ALA A 135 -2.34 -10.56 -13.20
N ARG A 136 -2.23 -10.60 -11.87
CA ARG A 136 -0.99 -10.34 -11.13
C ARG A 136 -0.40 -11.62 -10.56
N ALA A 137 0.76 -12.01 -11.09
CA ALA A 137 1.44 -13.25 -10.74
C ALA A 137 2.19 -13.18 -9.38
N GLU A 138 2.39 -12.00 -8.81
CA GLU A 138 3.27 -11.79 -7.65
C GLU A 138 2.82 -12.58 -6.41
N ALA A 139 1.51 -12.64 -6.15
CA ALA A 139 0.97 -13.35 -5.00
C ALA A 139 1.13 -14.88 -5.14
N LEU A 140 0.86 -15.43 -6.33
CA LEU A 140 1.07 -16.85 -6.63
C LEU A 140 2.56 -17.22 -6.56
N HIS A 141 3.43 -16.37 -7.10
CA HIS A 141 4.86 -16.53 -6.97
C HIS A 141 5.32 -16.50 -5.50
N GLY A 142 4.77 -15.56 -4.71
CA GLY A 142 5.00 -15.47 -3.26
C GLY A 142 4.63 -16.75 -2.51
N ALA A 143 3.42 -17.27 -2.74
CA ALA A 143 2.96 -18.54 -2.18
C ALA A 143 3.87 -19.71 -2.59
N SER A 144 4.20 -19.82 -3.88
CA SER A 144 5.07 -20.87 -4.40
C SER A 144 6.45 -20.86 -3.74
N ARG A 145 7.06 -19.66 -3.61
CA ARG A 145 8.35 -19.49 -2.91
C ARG A 145 8.25 -19.91 -1.45
N TYR A 146 7.20 -19.50 -0.74
CA TYR A 146 6.99 -19.86 0.67
C TYR A 146 6.80 -21.38 0.84
N CYS A 147 5.99 -22.03 0.00
CA CYS A 147 5.84 -23.49 0.02
C CYS A 147 7.18 -24.20 -0.19
N ARG A 148 8.03 -23.72 -1.11
CA ARG A 148 9.38 -24.27 -1.29
C ARG A 148 10.24 -24.12 -0.04
N SER A 149 10.22 -22.98 0.64
CA SER A 149 11.02 -22.78 1.87
C SER A 149 10.55 -23.64 3.03
N LYS A 150 9.27 -24.07 3.05
CA LYS A 150 8.72 -25.02 4.03
C LYS A 150 8.82 -26.50 3.58
N GLY A 151 9.45 -26.80 2.44
CA GLY A 151 9.62 -28.17 1.93
C GLY A 151 8.36 -28.79 1.31
N ARG A 152 7.39 -27.97 0.92
CA ARG A 152 6.11 -28.38 0.29
C ARG A 152 6.16 -28.32 -1.23
N ASN A 153 7.22 -28.87 -1.82
CA ASN A 153 7.52 -28.83 -3.25
C ASN A 153 7.77 -30.22 -3.85
N LYS A 154 7.26 -31.26 -3.19
CA LYS A 154 7.27 -32.64 -3.67
C LYS A 154 6.01 -32.93 -4.49
#